data_AF-D8FG27-F1
#
_entry.id   AF-D8FG27-F1
#
_cell.length_a   1.000
_cell.length_b   1.000
_cell.length_c   1.000
_cell.angle_alpha   90.00
_cell.angle_beta   90.00
_cell.angle_gamma   90.00
#
_symmetry.space_group_name_H-M   'P 1'
#
loop_
_entity.id
_entity.type
_entity.pdbx_description
1 polymer ?
#
loop_
_entity_poly.entity_id
_entity_poly.type
_entity_poly.pdbx_seq_one_letter_code
_entity_poly.pdbx_strand_id
1 'polypeptide(L)' 'MGKTKKIRVLATKPGLDGHDRGVKVVASALMDAGMEVVYTGLRQTPSQILERGNYHG' A
#
# COMPACT_ATOMS: atom_id res chain seq x y z
N MET A 1 -19.96 -3.80 -20.56
CA MET A 1 -19.55 -4.40 -19.29
C MET A 1 -18.63 -3.42 -18.58
N GLY A 2 -19.06 -2.85 -17.45
CA GLY A 2 -18.21 -1.94 -16.67
C GLY A 2 -16.98 -2.69 -16.17
N LYS A 3 -15.78 -2.11 -16.30
CA LYS A 3 -14.56 -2.68 -15.74
C LYS A 3 -14.74 -2.81 -14.23
N THR A 4 -14.78 -4.03 -13.70
CA THR A 4 -14.74 -4.28 -12.26
C THR A 4 -13.43 -3.69 -11.74
N LYS A 5 -13.52 -2.56 -11.01
CA LYS A 5 -12.34 -1.87 -10.49
C LYS A 5 -11.80 -2.73 -9.34
N LYS A 6 -10.58 -3.25 -9.48
CA LYS A 6 -9.91 -3.94 -8.37
C LYS A 6 -9.77 -2.97 -7.20
N ILE A 7 -9.98 -3.46 -5.98
CA ILE A 7 -9.75 -2.65 -4.79
C ILE A 7 -8.24 -2.41 -4.69
N ARG A 8 -7.86 -1.13 -4.54
CA ARG A 8 -6.47 -0.69 -4.42
C ARG A 8 -6.17 -0.33 -2.96
N VAL A 9 -5.04 -0.80 -2.45
CA VAL A 9 -4.62 -0.59 -1.06
C VAL A 9 -3.23 0.03 -1.05
N LEU A 10 -3.08 1.20 -0.41
CA LEU A 10 -1.78 1.78 -0.11
C LEU A 10 -1.35 1.32 1.29
N ALA A 11 -0.36 0.43 1.36
CA ALA A 11 0.19 -0.07 2.61
C ALA A 11 1.39 0.80 3.02
N THR A 12 1.27 1.51 4.14
CA THR A 12 2.27 2.50 4.59
C THR A 12 2.54 2.45 6.09
N LYS A 13 3.68 3.03 6.46
CA LYS A 13 4.19 3.08 7.83
C LYS A 13 4.92 4.42 8.02
N PRO A 14 4.31 5.40 8.70
CA PRO A 14 4.87 6.75 8.78
C PRO A 14 6.06 6.84 9.75
N GLY A 15 7.05 7.66 9.41
CA GLY A 15 8.14 8.03 10.33
C GLY A 15 9.17 6.93 10.62
N LEU A 16 9.72 6.91 11.84
CA LEU A 16 10.86 6.05 12.23
C LEU A 16 10.51 4.61 12.56
N ASP A 17 9.25 4.21 12.36
CA ASP A 17 8.80 2.88 12.74
C ASP A 17 9.48 1.81 11.86
N GLY A 18 10.30 0.97 12.50
CA GLY A 18 11.14 -0.03 11.84
C GLY A 18 10.49 -1.39 11.63
N HIS A 19 9.29 -1.64 12.17
CA HIS A 19 8.65 -2.96 12.09
C HIS A 19 8.05 -3.25 10.70
N ASP A 20 8.71 -4.05 9.86
CA ASP A 20 8.27 -4.31 8.49
C ASP A 20 7.44 -5.60 8.31
N ARG A 21 7.58 -6.56 9.23
CA ARG A 21 7.03 -7.92 9.03
C ARG A 21 5.51 -7.92 8.96
N GLY A 22 4.85 -7.24 9.89
CA GLY A 22 3.38 -7.21 9.95
C GLY A 22 2.73 -6.64 8.69
N VAL A 23 3.25 -5.50 8.21
CA VAL A 23 2.71 -4.85 7.00
C VAL A 23 2.96 -5.71 5.74
N LYS A 24 4.10 -6.42 5.66
CA LYS A 24 4.38 -7.35 4.56
C LYS A 24 3.44 -8.54 4.56
N VAL A 25 3.13 -9.12 5.73
CA VAL A 25 2.19 -10.25 5.84
C VAL A 25 0.78 -9.82 5.40
N VAL A 26 0.30 -8.67 5.87
CA VAL A 26 -1.01 -8.14 5.48
C VAL A 26 -1.03 -7.82 3.98
N ALA A 27 0.00 -7.17 3.45
CA ALA A 27 0.10 -6.86 2.03
C ALA A 27 0.04 -8.13 1.17
N SER A 28 0.74 -9.20 1.57
CA SER A 28 0.70 -10.49 0.88
C SER A 28 -0.72 -11.06 0.85
N ALA A 29 -1.39 -11.14 2.01
CA ALA A 29 -2.75 -11.66 2.09
C ALA A 29 -3.76 -10.85 1.24
N LEU A 30 -3.61 -9.53 1.16
CA LEU A 30 -4.45 -8.68 0.32
C LEU A 30 -4.19 -8.90 -1.18
N MET A 31 -2.94 -9.11 -1.58
CA MET A 31 -2.58 -9.47 -2.95
C MET A 31 -3.14 -10.85 -3.33
N ASP A 32 -3.04 -11.83 -2.43
CA ASP A 32 -3.62 -13.17 -2.62
C ASP A 32 -5.15 -13.12 -2.76
N ALA A 33 -5.82 -12.16 -2.11
CA ALA A 33 -7.24 -11.89 -2.25
C ALA A 33 -7.61 -11.15 -3.56
N GLY A 34 -6.64 -10.86 -4.44
CA GLY A 34 -6.85 -10.24 -5.74
C GLY A 34 -6.86 -8.70 -5.73
N MET A 35 -6.47 -8.08 -4.61
CA MET A 35 -6.35 -6.62 -4.50
C MET A 35 -5.03 -6.13 -5.10
N GLU A 36 -5.02 -4.89 -5.57
CA GLU A 36 -3.80 -4.23 -6.00
C GLU A 36 -3.19 -3.49 -4.81
N VAL A 37 -2.03 -3.94 -4.35
CA VAL A 37 -1.39 -3.39 -3.14
C VAL A 37 -0.12 -2.64 -3.51
N VAL A 38 0.00 -1.40 -3.03
CA VAL A 38 1.20 -0.57 -3.17
C VAL A 38 1.83 -0.41 -1.79
N TYR A 39 2.97 -1.05 -1.57
CA TYR A 39 3.74 -0.88 -0.34
C TYR A 39 4.70 0.31 -0.46
N THR A 40 4.65 1.26 0.47
CA THR A 40 5.45 2.49 0.39
C THR A 40 6.88 2.33 0.88
N GLY A 41 7.21 1.24 1.56
CA GLY A 41 8.49 1.08 2.26
C GLY A 41 8.54 1.80 3.61
N LEU A 42 9.71 1.75 4.26
CA LEU A 42 9.95 2.36 5.56
C LEU A 42 10.28 3.86 5.44
N ARG A 43 10.17 4.59 6.56
CA ARG A 43 10.67 5.97 6.70
C ARG A 43 10.08 6.96 5.70
N GLN A 44 8.81 6.78 5.34
CA GLN A 44 8.11 7.72 4.49
C GLN A 44 7.60 8.91 5.29
N THR A 45 7.73 10.10 4.72
CA THR A 45 7.07 11.30 5.23
C THR A 45 5.58 11.30 4.83
N PRO A 46 4.72 12.00 5.58
CA PRO A 46 3.31 12.13 5.21
C PRO A 46 3.08 12.61 3.75
N SER A 47 3.89 13.56 3.28
CA SER A 47 3.79 14.08 1.91
C SER A 47 4.09 13.01 0.85
N GLN A 48 5.09 12.15 1.08
CA GLN A 48 5.42 11.04 0.18
C GLN A 48 4.31 9.99 0.12
N ILE A 49 3.62 9.76 1.25
CA ILE A 49 2.47 8.85 1.30
C ILE A 49 1.32 9.39 0.46
N LEU A 50 1.00 10.69 0.60
CA LEU A 50 -0.05 11.35 -0.17
C LEU A 50 0.24 11.30 -1.68
N GLU A 51 1.48 11.59 -2.08
CA GLU A 51 1.92 11.52 -3.48
C GLU A 51 1.69 10.12 -4.06
N ARG A 52 2.12 9.07 -3.34
CA ARG A 52 1.92 7.68 -3.79
C ARG A 52 0.45 7.27 -3.84
N GLY A 53 -0.38 7.74 -2.92
CA GLY A 53 -1.82 7.45 -2.92
C GLY A 53 -2.57 8.02 -4.13
N ASN A 54 -2.10 9.16 -4.64
CA ASN A 54 -2.68 9.84 -5.80
C ASN A 54 -2.14 9.29 -7.14
N TYR A 55 -1.11 8.46 -7.12
CA TYR A 55 -0.56 7.86 -8.32
C TYR A 55 -1.49 6.77 -8.85
N HIS A 56 -2.17 7.07 -9.96
CA HIS A 56 -3.21 6.18 -10.46
C HIS A 56 -2.77 5.13 -11.47
N GLY A 57 -1.57 5.24 -12.07
CA GLY A 57 -1.09 4.30 -13.09
C GLY A 57 -1.83 4.44 -14.40
#